data_AF-A0A2G2LH87-F1
#
_entry.id   AF-A0A2G2LH87-F1
#
_cell.length_a   1.000
_cell.length_b   1.000
_cell.length_c   1.000
_cell.angle_alpha   90.00
_cell.angle_beta   90.00
_cell.angle_gamma   90.00
#
_symmetry.space_group_name_H-M   'P 1'
#
loop_
_entity.id
_entity.type
_entity.pdbx_description
1 polymer ?
#
loop_
_entity_poly.entity_id
_entity_poly.type
_entity_poly.pdbx_seq_one_letter_code
_entity_poly.pdbx_strand_id
1 'polypeptide(L)'
;MTTITEAVADYIEEICADYRDWHRNPACAQLSETQIARRTAMIEDFENTIKYNVGKKYIKVVRERGGVHSFIVAVTNDAKFQYGDILKPAGYNSPTRNFSRGNIFGEYETHWTGAV
;
A
#
# COMPACT_ATOMS: atom_id res chain seq x y z
N MET A 1 -5.40 1.39 21.96
CA MET A 1 -4.33 2.01 21.16
C MET A 1 -4.09 1.08 19.99
N THR A 2 -4.29 1.55 18.76
CA THR A 2 -4.02 0.77 17.55
C THR A 2 -2.51 0.55 17.42
N THR A 3 -2.10 -0.70 17.26
CA THR A 3 -0.71 -1.04 16.99
C THR A 3 -0.35 -0.64 15.56
N ILE A 4 0.93 -0.40 15.28
CA ILE A 4 1.37 -0.05 13.91
C ILE A 4 1.10 -1.18 12.91
N THR A 5 1.08 -2.43 13.36
CA THR A 5 0.77 -3.58 12.51
C THR A 5 -0.70 -3.65 12.15
N GLU A 6 -1.60 -3.26 13.05
CA GLU A 6 -3.04 -3.11 12.76
C GLU A 6 -3.24 -1.95 11.78
N ALA A 7 -2.63 -0.79 12.03
CA ALA A 7 -2.72 0.35 11.11
C ALA A 7 -2.16 0.03 9.70
N VAL A 8 -1.11 -0.79 9.61
CA VAL A 8 -0.59 -1.26 8.31
C VAL A 8 -1.56 -2.24 7.64
N ALA A 9 -2.29 -3.05 8.39
CA ALA A 9 -3.32 -3.93 7.83
C ALA A 9 -4.47 -3.10 7.25
N ASP A 10 -4.97 -2.12 8.00
CA ASP A 10 -6.02 -1.18 7.56
C ASP A 10 -5.58 -0.46 6.27
N TYR A 11 -4.33 0.02 6.23
CA TYR A 11 -3.74 0.63 5.04
C TYR A 11 -3.69 -0.31 3.83
N ILE A 12 -3.37 -1.60 4.02
CA ILE A 12 -3.39 -2.58 2.93
C ILE A 12 -4.82 -2.81 2.43
N GLU A 13 -5.81 -2.83 3.33
CA GLU A 13 -7.21 -2.94 2.94
C GLU A 13 -7.68 -1.75 2.10
N GLU A 14 -7.25 -0.53 2.45
CA GLU A 14 -7.51 0.68 1.65
C GLU A 14 -6.85 0.64 0.27
N ILE A 15 -5.59 0.18 0.18
CA ILE A 15 -4.91 -0.04 -1.11
C ILE A 15 -5.72 -1.02 -1.98
N CYS A 16 -6.17 -2.13 -1.39
CA CYS A 16 -6.99 -3.12 -2.09
C CYS A 16 -8.36 -2.55 -2.50
N ALA A 17 -8.98 -1.72 -1.66
CA ALA A 17 -10.23 -1.04 -1.98
C ALA A 17 -10.09 -0.10 -3.19
N ASP A 18 -9.06 0.74 -3.21
CA ASP A 18 -8.79 1.63 -4.34
C ASP A 18 -8.51 0.83 -5.63
N TYR A 19 -7.78 -0.29 -5.55
CA TYR A 19 -7.56 -1.17 -6.70
C TYR A 19 -8.85 -1.80 -7.24
N ARG A 20 -9.74 -2.24 -6.35
CA ARG A 20 -11.08 -2.74 -6.73
C ARG A 20 -11.90 -1.66 -7.44
N ASP A 21 -11.88 -0.45 -6.91
CA ASP A 21 -12.65 0.67 -7.45
C ASP A 21 -12.11 1.13 -8.81
N TRP A 22 -10.79 1.15 -8.99
CA TRP A 22 -10.16 1.37 -10.31
C TRP A 22 -10.63 0.35 -11.36
N HIS A 23 -10.79 -0.91 -10.96
CA HIS A 23 -11.31 -1.96 -11.83
C HIS A 23 -12.82 -1.85 -12.12
N ARG A 24 -13.59 -1.15 -11.27
CA ARG A 24 -15.04 -0.93 -11.36
C ARG A 24 -15.45 0.37 -12.06
N ASN A 25 -14.49 1.16 -12.59
CA ASN A 25 -14.77 2.40 -13.31
C ASN A 25 -15.86 2.21 -14.40
N PRO A 26 -16.89 3.07 -14.50
CA PRO A 26 -17.99 2.95 -15.47
C PRO A 26 -17.57 2.93 -16.95
N ALA A 27 -16.32 3.30 -17.30
CA ALA A 27 -15.74 2.99 -18.60
C ALA A 27 -15.68 1.47 -18.91
N CYS A 28 -15.79 0.62 -17.88
CA CYS A 28 -15.91 -0.83 -17.94
C CYS A 28 -17.35 -1.34 -18.03
N ALA A 29 -18.36 -0.48 -18.23
CA ALA A 29 -19.76 -0.90 -18.25
C ALA A 29 -20.16 -1.81 -19.44
N GLN A 30 -19.30 -1.97 -20.44
CA GLN A 30 -19.54 -2.83 -21.63
C GLN A 30 -18.49 -3.94 -21.77
N LEU A 31 -18.04 -4.52 -20.67
CA LEU A 31 -17.09 -5.63 -20.72
C LEU A 31 -17.79 -6.96 -21.04
N SER A 32 -17.13 -7.78 -21.86
CA SER A 32 -17.51 -9.18 -22.05
C SER A 32 -17.32 -9.97 -20.75
N GLU A 33 -18.01 -11.10 -20.64
CA GLU A 33 -17.86 -12.03 -19.50
C GLU A 33 -16.39 -12.43 -19.28
N THR A 34 -15.64 -12.66 -20.36
CA THR A 34 -14.20 -12.97 -20.29
C THR A 34 -13.36 -11.82 -19.71
N GLN A 35 -13.72 -10.57 -20.02
CA GLN A 35 -13.05 -9.40 -19.47
C GLN A 35 -13.40 -9.19 -17.99
N ILE A 36 -14.64 -9.47 -17.59
CA ILE A 36 -15.07 -9.44 -16.18
C ILE A 36 -14.29 -10.50 -15.40
N ALA A 37 -14.29 -11.75 -15.86
CA ALA A 37 -13.56 -12.85 -15.21
C ALA A 37 -12.07 -12.54 -15.05
N ARG A 38 -11.42 -12.00 -16.09
CA ARG A 38 -10.02 -11.59 -16.02
C ARG A 38 -9.80 -10.51 -14.96
N ARG A 39 -10.67 -9.50 -14.88
CA ARG A 39 -10.53 -8.42 -13.90
C ARG A 39 -10.73 -8.92 -12.47
N THR A 40 -11.71 -9.78 -12.23
CA THR A 40 -11.90 -10.43 -10.93
C THR A 40 -10.66 -11.19 -10.52
N ALA A 41 -10.08 -12.00 -11.42
CA ALA A 41 -8.84 -12.72 -11.14
C ALA A 41 -7.65 -11.78 -10.84
N MET A 42 -7.57 -10.61 -11.50
CA MET A 42 -6.53 -9.62 -11.22
C MET A 42 -6.69 -8.96 -9.84
N ILE A 43 -7.93 -8.73 -9.39
CA ILE A 43 -8.24 -8.21 -8.05
C ILE A 43 -7.85 -9.25 -6.99
N GLU A 44 -8.30 -10.49 -7.15
CA GLU A 44 -7.98 -11.57 -6.23
C GLU A 44 -6.48 -11.83 -6.14
N ASP A 45 -5.76 -11.84 -7.27
CA ASP A 45 -4.30 -11.96 -7.27
C ASP A 45 -3.63 -10.78 -6.56
N PHE A 46 -4.14 -9.56 -6.71
CA PHE A 46 -3.59 -8.40 -6.02
C PHE A 46 -3.77 -8.52 -4.50
N GLU A 47 -4.98 -8.80 -4.04
CA GLU A 47 -5.33 -8.95 -2.62
C GLU A 47 -4.54 -10.07 -1.95
N ASN A 48 -4.34 -11.20 -2.64
CA ASN A 48 -3.61 -12.34 -2.11
C ASN A 48 -2.08 -12.15 -2.09
N THR A 49 -1.54 -11.24 -2.91
CA THR A 49 -0.08 -11.08 -3.08
C THR A 49 0.51 -9.85 -2.39
N ILE A 50 -0.33 -8.90 -1.96
CA ILE A 50 0.12 -7.75 -1.17
C ILE A 50 0.27 -8.15 0.30
N LYS A 51 1.45 -7.87 0.87
CA LYS A 51 1.80 -8.23 2.23
C LYS A 51 2.79 -7.23 2.82
N TYR A 52 2.96 -7.25 4.14
CA TYR A 52 3.98 -6.45 4.81
C TYR A 52 5.05 -7.33 5.47
N ASN A 53 6.26 -6.79 5.57
CA ASN A 53 7.38 -7.38 6.30
C ASN A 53 7.86 -6.41 7.37
N VAL A 54 7.93 -6.86 8.61
CA VAL A 54 8.40 -6.03 9.73
C VAL A 54 9.93 -6.05 9.79
N GLY A 55 10.55 -4.90 9.51
CA GLY A 55 11.98 -4.69 9.70
C GLY A 55 12.29 -3.93 11.00
N LYS A 56 13.57 -3.72 11.28
CA LYS A 56 14.02 -3.00 12.49
C LYS A 56 13.58 -1.54 12.51
N LYS A 57 13.65 -0.87 11.36
CA LYS A 57 13.38 0.56 11.22
C LYS A 57 12.12 0.87 10.42
N TYR A 58 11.82 0.02 9.46
CA TYR A 58 10.72 0.19 8.55
C TYR A 58 9.89 -1.08 8.47
N ILE A 59 8.58 -0.94 8.41
CA ILE A 59 7.68 -1.97 7.90
C ILE A 59 7.59 -1.77 6.39
N LYS A 60 7.80 -2.83 5.63
CA LYS A 60 7.84 -2.78 4.17
C LYS A 60 6.60 -3.45 3.59
N VAL A 61 5.77 -2.70 2.88
CA VAL A 61 4.63 -3.22 2.11
C VAL A 61 5.15 -3.63 0.73
N VAL A 62 4.96 -4.89 0.38
CA VAL A 62 5.44 -5.50 -0.86
C VAL A 62 4.32 -6.26 -1.54
N ARG A 63 4.39 -6.31 -2.87
CA ARG A 63 3.63 -7.23 -3.69
C ARG A 63 4.56 -8.31 -4.21
N GLU A 64 4.20 -9.57 -4.00
CA GLU A 64 5.07 -10.72 -4.31
C GLU A 64 5.65 -10.71 -5.73
N ARG A 65 4.87 -10.20 -6.71
CA ARG A 65 5.27 -10.07 -8.12
C ARG A 65 5.32 -8.61 -8.62
N GLY A 66 5.13 -7.64 -7.73
CA GLY A 66 5.00 -6.22 -8.08
C GLY A 66 6.07 -5.30 -7.47
N GLY A 67 6.97 -5.85 -6.65
CA GLY A 67 8.01 -5.07 -5.98
C GLY A 67 7.53 -4.43 -4.68
N VAL A 68 8.16 -3.33 -4.28
CA VAL A 68 7.84 -2.62 -3.03
C VAL A 68 6.82 -1.54 -3.31
N HIS A 69 5.78 -1.47 -2.49
CA HIS A 69 4.74 -0.44 -2.57
C HIS A 69 5.08 0.76 -1.68
N SER A 70 5.28 0.52 -0.38
CA SER A 70 5.53 1.58 0.62
C SER A 70 6.48 1.09 1.72
N PHE A 71 7.10 2.04 2.40
CA PHE A 71 7.77 1.83 3.69
C PHE A 71 7.09 2.66 4.77
N ILE A 72 6.87 2.08 5.94
CA ILE A 72 6.29 2.76 7.10
C ILE A 72 7.37 2.86 8.17
N VAL A 73 7.58 4.05 8.74
CA VAL A 73 8.56 4.26 9.81
C VAL A 73 8.09 3.61 11.10
N ALA A 74 8.86 2.64 11.61
CA ALA A 74 8.51 1.84 12.78
C ALA A 74 9.32 2.20 14.03
N VAL A 75 10.00 3.35 14.03
CA VAL A 75 10.82 3.85 15.14
C VAL A 75 10.43 5.27 15.49
N THR A 76 10.64 5.66 16.74
CA THR A 76 10.34 7.00 17.26
C THR A 76 11.53 7.95 17.27
N ASN A 77 12.74 7.44 17.00
CA ASN A 77 14.00 8.18 17.05
C ASN A 77 14.60 8.46 15.66
N ASP A 78 13.76 8.50 14.62
CA ASP A 78 14.24 8.90 13.31
C ASP A 78 14.51 10.41 13.27
N ALA A 79 15.62 10.81 12.66
CA ALA A 79 16.06 12.21 12.65
C ALA A 79 15.18 13.14 11.79
N LYS A 80 14.35 12.59 10.90
CA LYS A 80 13.56 13.36 9.92
C LYS A 80 12.08 13.01 9.91
N PHE A 81 11.74 11.76 10.21
CA PHE A 81 10.38 11.24 10.06
C PHE A 81 9.80 10.83 11.40
N GLN A 82 8.47 10.88 11.48
CA GLN A 82 7.73 10.46 12.65
C GLN A 82 7.38 8.97 12.57
N TYR A 83 7.07 8.40 13.71
CA TYR A 83 6.55 7.04 13.79
C TYR A 83 5.22 6.94 13.03
N GLY A 84 5.10 5.96 12.13
CA GLY A 84 3.94 5.79 11.26
C GLY A 84 4.05 6.52 9.91
N ASP A 85 5.09 7.32 9.66
CA ASP A 85 5.22 8.02 8.38
C ASP A 85 5.32 7.05 7.21
N ILE A 86 4.57 7.31 6.16
CA ILE A 86 4.55 6.54 4.92
C ILE A 86 5.59 7.15 3.97
N LEU A 87 6.48 6.32 3.43
CA LEU A 87 7.56 6.73 2.55
C LEU A 87 7.52 5.92 1.25
N LYS A 88 7.81 6.61 0.13
CA LYS A 88 7.93 5.98 -1.18
C LYS A 88 9.19 5.11 -1.25
N PRO A 89 9.17 3.93 -1.89
CA PRO A 89 10.38 3.15 -2.15
C PRO A 89 11.38 3.90 -3.06
N ALA A 90 12.65 3.91 -2.67
CA ALA A 90 13.78 4.25 -3.56
C ALA A 90 14.39 3.00 -4.21
N GLY A 91 14.21 1.85 -3.56
CA GLY A 91 14.60 0.54 -4.04
C GLY A 91 13.99 -0.55 -3.16
N TYR A 92 14.41 -1.79 -3.35
CA TYR A 92 13.82 -2.94 -2.64
C TYR A 92 14.02 -2.92 -1.12
N ASN A 93 15.12 -2.32 -0.66
CA ASN A 93 15.53 -2.34 0.75
C ASN A 93 15.45 -0.97 1.43
N SER A 94 15.17 0.11 0.69
CA SER A 94 15.27 1.46 1.24
C SER A 94 14.20 2.40 0.68
N PRO A 95 13.60 3.25 1.55
CA PRO A 95 12.72 4.32 1.11
C PRO A 95 13.50 5.53 0.55
N THR A 96 12.79 6.34 -0.21
CA THR A 96 13.16 7.72 -0.51
C THR A 96 12.93 8.55 0.74
N ARG A 97 13.93 9.36 1.11
CA ARG A 97 13.92 10.14 2.36
C ARG A 97 13.75 11.65 2.11
N ASN A 98 13.00 12.01 1.08
CA ASN A 98 12.75 13.42 0.72
C ASN A 98 11.61 14.04 1.54
N PHE A 99 10.43 13.40 1.60
CA PHE A 99 9.26 13.84 2.36
C PHE A 99 8.36 12.65 2.72
N SER A 100 7.51 12.80 3.74
CA SER A 100 6.48 11.82 4.12
C SER A 100 5.25 11.95 3.20
N ARG A 101 4.59 10.82 2.95
CA ARG A 101 3.35 10.68 2.16
C ARG A 101 2.15 10.53 3.07
N GLY A 102 2.18 11.28 4.16
CA GLY A 102 1.26 11.11 5.26
C GLY A 102 1.71 10.10 6.32
N ASN A 103 0.81 9.83 7.26
CA ASN A 103 1.06 9.01 8.44
C ASN A 103 -0.06 7.98 8.64
N ILE A 104 0.34 6.72 8.82
CA ILE A 104 -0.54 5.53 8.89
C ILE A 104 -1.66 5.62 9.93
N PHE A 105 -1.58 6.55 10.89
CA PHE A 105 -2.61 6.77 11.90
C PHE A 105 -3.73 7.74 11.46
N GLY A 106 -3.85 8.02 10.16
CA GLY A 106 -5.01 8.71 9.57
C GLY A 106 -4.71 10.02 8.84
N GLU A 107 -3.44 10.32 8.56
CA GLU A 107 -3.03 11.54 7.86
C GLU A 107 -2.49 11.23 6.46
N TYR A 108 -3.19 10.44 5.64
CA TYR A 108 -2.74 10.11 4.28
C TYR A 108 -3.89 10.00 3.28
N GLU A 109 -3.56 10.17 2.00
CA GLU A 109 -4.41 9.78 0.88
C GLU A 109 -3.74 8.60 0.15
N THR A 110 -4.50 7.53 -0.08
CA THR A 110 -3.98 6.30 -0.69
C THR A 110 -4.51 6.08 -2.09
N HIS A 111 -3.61 5.71 -2.98
CA HIS A 111 -3.95 5.00 -4.20
C HIS A 111 -3.31 3.61 -4.19
N TRP A 112 -3.81 2.72 -5.04
CA TRP A 112 -3.23 1.39 -5.24
C TRP A 112 -1.78 1.43 -5.75
N THR A 113 -1.36 2.57 -6.28
CA THR A 113 0.03 2.85 -6.73
C THR A 113 0.93 3.47 -5.65
N GLY A 114 0.40 3.78 -4.47
CA GLY A 114 1.14 4.43 -3.38
C GLY A 114 0.37 5.59 -2.74
N ALA A 115 0.81 5.98 -1.55
CA ALA A 115 0.32 7.19 -0.87
C ALA A 115 0.91 8.47 -1.49
N VAL A 116 0.11 9.53 -1.51
CA VAL A 116 0.42 10.83 -2.15
C VAL A 116 0.91 11.85 -1.13
#